data_AF-A0A7C4ZDS7-F1
#
_entry.id   AF-A0A7C4ZDS7-F1
#
_cell.length_a   1.000
_cell.length_b   1.000
_cell.length_c   1.000
_cell.angle_alpha   90.00
_cell.angle_beta   90.00
_cell.angle_gamma   90.00
#
_symmetry.space_group_name_H-M   'P 1'
#
loop_
_entity.id
_entity.type
_entity.pdbx_description
1 polymer ?
#
loop_
_entity_poly.entity_id
_entity_poly.type
_entity_poly.pdbx_seq_one_letter_code
_entity_poly.pdbx_strand_id
1 'polypeptide(L)' 'MNVPKEIRTYCPKCKAHQLHAVTLYKAGKRRALAKG' A
#
# COMPACT_ATOMS: atom_id res chain seq x y z
N MET A 1 8.15 14.23 3.66
CA MET A 1 7.09 13.71 4.56
C MET A 1 7.75 12.67 5.46
N ASN A 2 7.78 12.88 6.78
CA ASN A 2 8.35 11.90 7.71
C ASN A 2 7.27 10.87 8.06
N VAL A 3 7.25 9.75 7.33
CA VAL A 3 6.38 8.60 7.60
C VAL A 3 7.28 7.41 7.88
N PRO A 4 7.05 6.66 8.98
CA PRO A 4 7.82 5.45 9.26
C PRO A 4 7.60 4.39 8.19
N LYS A 5 8.63 3.57 7.92
CA LYS A 5 8.55 2.46 6.96
C LYS A 5 7.56 1.38 7.38
N GLU A 6 7.34 1.23 8.68
CA GLU A 6 6.47 0.21 9.25
C GLU A 6 5.53 0.83 10.29
N ILE A 7 4.25 0.46 10.25
CA ILE A 7 3.22 0.96 11.19
C ILE A 7 2.42 -0.23 11.72
N ARG A 8 2.17 -0.26 13.04
CA ARG A 8 1.22 -1.22 13.64
C ARG A 8 -0.21 -0.71 13.48
N THR A 9 -0.98 -1.31 12.58
CA THR A 9 -2.38 -0.96 12.31
C THR A 9 -3.25 -2.20 12.20
N TYR A 10 -4.58 -2.02 12.25
CA TYR A 10 -5.52 -3.11 12.15
C TYR A 10 -5.57 -3.63 10.71
N CYS A 11 -5.35 -4.93 10.54
CA CYS A 11 -5.49 -5.61 9.27
C CYS A 11 -6.92 -6.16 9.11
N PRO A 12 -7.74 -5.67 8.16
CA PRO A 12 -9.10 -6.19 7.96
C PRO A 12 -9.13 -7.63 7.42
N LYS A 13 -8.04 -8.09 6.78
CA LYS A 13 -7.95 -9.47 6.28
C LYS A 13 -7.65 -10.48 7.39
N CYS A 14 -6.79 -10.12 8.34
CA CYS A 14 -6.35 -11.00 9.43
C CYS A 14 -7.14 -10.78 10.72
N LYS A 15 -7.96 -9.73 10.80
CA LYS A 15 -8.77 -9.32 11.95
C LYS A 15 -7.95 -9.05 13.23
N ALA A 16 -6.70 -8.63 13.07
CA ALA A 16 -5.77 -8.37 14.17
C ALA A 16 -4.84 -7.19 13.84
N HIS A 17 -4.24 -6.59 14.86
CA HIS A 17 -3.22 -5.55 14.69
C HIS A 17 -1.87 -6.17 14.34
N GLN A 18 -1.28 -5.72 13.23
CA GLN A 18 -0.02 -6.25 12.71
C GLN A 18 0.88 -5.12 12.19
N LEU A 19 2.15 -5.43 11.96
CA LEU A 19 3.08 -4.52 11.30
C LEU A 19 2.76 -4.47 9.80
N HIS A 20 2.63 -3.25 9.26
CA HIS A 20 2.36 -3.00 7.85
C HIS A 20 3.48 -2.15 7.26
N ALA A 21 4.02 -2.60 6.13
CA ALA A 21 4.99 -1.86 5.36
C ALA A 21 4.30 -0.74 4.58
N VAL A 22 4.74 0.50 4.79
CA VAL A 22 4.20 1.68 4.12
C VAL A 22 5.10 2.03 2.94
N THR A 23 4.51 2.12 1.76
CA THR A 23 5.20 2.54 0.54
C THR A 23 4.44 3.66 -0.14
N LEU A 24 5.19 4.58 -0.76
CA LEU A 24 4.59 5.59 -1.62
C LEU A 24 4.08 4.92 -2.89
N TYR A 25 2.85 5.25 -3.28
CA TYR A 25 2.27 4.77 -4.52
C TYR A 25 3.14 5.18 -5.71
N LYS A 26 3.38 4.22 -6.60
CA LYS A 26 4.04 4.44 -7.89
C LYS A 26 3.12 3.94 -8.98
N ALA A 27 2.88 4.77 -9.99
CA ALA A 27 2.10 4.37 -11.14
C ALA A 27 2.81 3.21 -11.88
N GLY A 28 2.07 2.15 -12.18
CA GLY A 28 2.56 1.06 -13.03
C GLY A 28 2.64 1.46 -14.49
N LYS A 29 3.22 0.59 -15.33
CA LYS A 29 3.22 0.76 -16.78
C LYS A 29 1.78 0.77 -17.32
N ARG A 30 1.43 1.79 -18.12
CA ARG A 30 0.11 1.89 -18.75
C ARG A 30 -0.10 0.73 -19.73
N ARG A 31 -1.33 0.20 -19.78
CA ARG A 31 -1.71 -0.85 -20.73
C ARG A 31 -2.08 -0.21 -22.07
N ALA A 32 -1.57 -0.75 -23.17
CA ALA A 32 -1.79 -0.21 -24.51
C ALA A 32 -3.25 -0.32 -25.00
N LEU A 33 -3.97 -1.34 -24.53
CA LEU A 33 -5.36 -1.62 -24.92
C LEU A 33 -6.38 -0.96 -23.97
N ALA A 34 -5.93 -0.18 -22.99
CA ALA A 34 -6.86 0.52 -22.11
C ALA A 34 -7.57 1.63 -22.90
N LYS A 35 -8.88 1.76 -22.71
CA LYS A 35 -9.67 2.84 -23.31
C LYS A 35 -9.29 4.23 -22.74
N GLY A 36 -8.52 4.24 -21.64
CA GLY A 36 -7.87 5.35 -20.94
C GLY A 36 -6.89 4.82 -19.89
#